data_AF-A0A534YEL6-F1
#
_entry.id   AF-A0A534YEL6-F1
#
_cell.length_a   1.000
_cell.length_b   1.000
_cell.length_c   1.000
_cell.angle_alpha   90.00
_cell.angle_beta   90.00
_cell.angle_gamma   90.00
#
_symmetry.space_group_name_H-M   'P 1'
#
loop_
_entity.id
_entity.type
_entity.pdbx_description
1 polymer ?
#
loop_
_entity_poly.entity_id
_entity_poly.type
_entity_poly.pdbx_seq_one_letter_code
_entity_poly.pdbx_strand_id
1 'polypeptide(L)' 'MWQKCSICKKAIDYGAQYLKCVVSTCNRKRFQLYFCSGECWDAHNPDQNHRNPGYTEHFAPKAP' A
#
# COMPACT_ATOMS: atom_id res chain seq x y z
N MET A 1 -2.01 10.53 -11.96
CA MET A 1 -2.47 9.71 -10.82
C MET A 1 -2.80 8.29 -11.23
N TRP A 2 -2.10 7.31 -10.64
CA TRP A 2 -2.29 5.88 -10.89
C TRP A 2 -3.27 5.25 -9.89
N GLN A 3 -3.07 5.48 -8.59
CA GLN A 3 -3.89 4.92 -7.52
C GLN A 3 -4.02 5.88 -6.32
N LYS A 4 -4.87 5.54 -5.35
CA LYS A 4 -4.99 6.25 -4.06
C LYS A 4 -4.38 5.43 -2.93
N CYS A 5 -3.75 6.11 -1.98
CA CYS A 5 -3.42 5.52 -0.69
C CYS A 5 -4.71 5.03 0.00
N SER A 6 -4.67 3.83 0.55
CA SER A 6 -5.84 3.22 1.19
C SER A 6 -6.17 3.85 2.55
N ILE A 7 -5.18 4.45 3.22
CA ILE A 7 -5.34 5.16 4.50
C ILE A 7 -5.67 6.63 4.29
N CYS A 8 -4.71 7.45 3.86
CA CYS A 8 -4.88 8.90 3.77
C CYS A 8 -5.57 9.39 2.49
N LYS A 9 -5.93 8.49 1.57
CA LYS A 9 -6.55 8.80 0.26
C LYS A 9 -5.74 9.72 -0.66
N LYS A 10 -4.49 10.03 -0.29
CA LYS A 10 -3.54 10.79 -1.12
C LYS A 10 -3.33 10.10 -2.47
N ALA A 11 -3.17 10.90 -3.51
CA ALA A 11 -2.85 10.40 -4.84
C ALA A 11 -1.44 9.79 -4.87
N ILE A 12 -1.33 8.62 -5.51
CA ILE A 12 -0.08 7.97 -5.89
C ILE A 12 0.05 8.16 -7.39
N ASP A 13 1.03 8.94 -7.80
CA ASP A 13 1.26 9.22 -9.22
C ASP A 13 1.98 8.10 -9.95
N TYR A 14 1.93 8.14 -11.27
CA TYR A 14 2.69 7.21 -12.10
C TYR A 14 4.19 7.41 -11.86
N GLY A 15 4.93 6.32 -11.77
CA GLY A 15 6.34 6.34 -11.37
C GLY A 15 6.63 6.65 -9.90
N ALA A 16 5.62 6.96 -9.09
CA ALA A 16 5.81 7.18 -7.65
C ALA A 16 6.05 5.87 -6.90
N GLN A 17 6.82 5.92 -5.83
CA GLN A 17 6.99 4.79 -4.92
C GLN A 17 5.71 4.57 -4.10
N TYR A 18 5.35 3.32 -3.90
CA TYR A 18 4.26 2.90 -3.02
C TYR A 18 4.63 1.62 -2.29
N LEU A 19 3.96 1.37 -1.17
CA LEU A 19 4.16 0.18 -0.35
C LEU A 19 2.97 -0.77 -0.47
N LYS A 20 3.27 -2.07 -0.38
CA LYS A 20 2.28 -3.15 -0.23
C LYS A 20 2.60 -3.95 1.00
N CYS A 21 1.58 -4.30 1.79
CA CYS A 21 1.77 -5.21 2.92
C CYS A 21 2.26 -6.59 2.40
N VAL A 22 3.04 -7.32 3.18
CA VAL A 22 3.45 -8.71 2.81
C VAL A 22 2.32 -9.71 3.02
N VAL A 23 1.30 -9.35 3.78
CA VAL A 23 0.17 -10.23 4.08
C VAL A 23 -0.74 -10.37 2.86
N SER A 24 -0.99 -11.61 2.45
CA SER A 24 -1.75 -11.91 1.23
C SER A 24 -3.21 -11.45 1.29
N THR A 25 -3.82 -11.38 2.48
CA THR A 25 -5.20 -10.91 2.67
C THR A 25 -5.36 -9.42 2.34
N CYS A 26 -4.34 -8.61 2.62
CA CYS A 26 -4.26 -7.18 2.29
C CYS A 26 -4.03 -6.90 0.80
N ASN A 27 -3.73 -7.92 0.00
CA ASN A 27 -3.35 -7.79 -1.41
C ASN A 27 -4.22 -8.62 -2.36
N ARG A 28 -5.42 -9.04 -1.92
CA ARG A 28 -6.34 -9.82 -2.74
C ARG A 28 -6.78 -9.00 -3.96
N LYS A 29 -7.09 -9.65 -5.10
CA LYS A 29 -7.45 -9.00 -6.37
C LYS A 29 -8.48 -7.86 -6.27
N ARG A 30 -9.48 -7.98 -5.38
CA ARG A 30 -10.54 -6.97 -5.18
C ARG A 30 -10.28 -6.02 -4.01
N PHE A 31 -9.21 -6.26 -3.24
CA PHE A 31 -8.87 -5.53 -2.03
C PHE A 31 -7.35 -5.41 -1.95
N GLN A 32 -6.77 -4.68 -2.92
CA GLN A 32 -5.34 -4.37 -2.93
C GLN A 32 -5.13 -3.07 -2.18
N LEU A 33 -4.49 -3.17 -1.02
CA LEU A 33 -4.11 -1.99 -0.25
C LEU A 33 -2.80 -1.43 -0.78
N TYR A 34 -2.82 -0.14 -1.14
CA TYR A 34 -1.65 0.62 -1.54
C TYR A 34 -1.40 1.70 -0.49
N PHE A 35 -0.15 1.87 -0.08
CA PHE A 35 0.24 2.87 0.92
C PHE A 35 1.26 3.82 0.33
N CYS A 36 1.11 5.11 0.58
CA CYS A 36 2.07 6.12 0.10
C CYS A 36 3.30 6.26 1.00
N SER A 37 3.27 5.77 2.24
CA SER A 37 4.35 5.88 3.21
C SER A 37 4.29 4.76 4.25
N GLY A 38 5.41 4.57 4.97
CA GLY A 38 5.49 3.62 6.08
C GLY A 38 4.51 3.94 7.21
N GLU A 39 4.21 5.22 7.46
CA GLU A 39 3.19 5.65 8.42
C GLU A 39 1.78 5.23 8.00
N CYS A 40 1.46 5.37 6.70
CA CYS A 40 0.18 4.89 6.17
C CYS A 40 0.11 3.36 6.18
N TRP A 41 1.24 2.68 6.07
CA TRP A 41 1.28 1.26 6.35
C TRP A 41 1.05 1.03 7.85
N ASP A 42 1.81 1.59 8.78
CA ASP A 42 1.62 1.31 10.20
C ASP A 42 0.18 1.61 10.72
N ALA A 43 -0.42 2.70 10.24
CA ALA A 43 -1.81 3.07 10.52
C ALA A 43 -2.87 2.05 10.02
N HIS A 44 -2.51 1.12 9.14
CA HIS A 44 -3.40 0.02 8.71
C HIS A 44 -3.47 -1.12 9.74
N ASN A 45 -2.50 -1.22 10.66
CA ASN A 45 -2.28 -2.36 11.54
C ASN A 45 -3.06 -2.40 12.88
N PRO A 46 -3.74 -1.36 13.41
CA PRO A 46 -4.09 -1.32 14.84
C PRO A 46 -4.96 -2.48 15.36
N ASP A 47 -5.69 -3.20 14.50
CA ASP A 47 -6.51 -4.36 14.89
C ASP A 47 -6.02 -5.70 14.31
N GLN A 48 -5.01 -5.70 13.44
CA GLN A 48 -4.77 -6.85 12.55
C GLN A 48 -3.73 -7.86 13.05
N ASN A 49 -3.04 -7.55 14.15
CA ASN A 49 -2.13 -8.43 14.89
C ASN A 49 -1.28 -9.34 13.99
N HIS A 50 -0.65 -8.73 12.97
CA HIS A 50 0.06 -9.46 11.92
C HIS A 50 1.20 -10.28 12.55
N ARG A 51 1.20 -11.61 12.36
CA ARG A 51 2.23 -12.52 12.90
C ARG A 51 3.64 -12.26 12.33
N ASN A 52 3.73 -11.69 11.13
CA ASN A 52 4.98 -11.25 10.51
C ASN A 52 4.72 -9.92 9.77
N PRO A 53 4.73 -8.79 10.50
CA PRO A 53 4.42 -7.50 9.91
C PRO A 53 5.56 -7.05 9.00
N GLY A 54 5.23 -6.69 7.77
CA GLY A 54 6.18 -6.08 6.85
C GLY A 54 5.49 -5.48 5.63
N TYR A 55 6.26 -4.72 4.87
CA TYR A 55 5.86 -4.21 3.58
C TYR A 55 6.95 -4.45 2.53
N THR A 56 6.53 -4.42 1.28
CA THR A 56 7.39 -4.43 0.10
C THR A 56 7.26 -3.10 -0.60
N GLU A 57 8.38 -2.57 -1.07
CA GLU A 57 8.44 -1.32 -1.82
C GLU A 57 8.28 -1.61 -3.31
N HIS A 58 7.41 -0.83 -3.96
CA HIS A 58 7.12 -0.95 -5.38
C HIS A 58 7.08 0.42 -6.02
N PHE A 59 7.21 0.47 -7.34
CA PHE A 59 7.02 1.68 -8.12
C PHE A 59 5.76 1.56 -8.97
N ALA A 60 4.96 2.61 -8.97
CA ALA A 60 3.83 2.72 -9.87
C ALA A 60 4.33 2.62 -11.32
N PRO A 61 3.55 2.03 -12.24
CA PRO A 61 3.94 2.00 -13.65
C PRO A 61 4.25 3.43 -14.11
N LYS A 62 5.22 3.57 -15.01
CA LYS A 62 5.39 4.85 -15.72
C LYS A 62 4.21 4.96 -16.68
N ALA A 63 3.57 6.13 -16.71
CA ALA A 63 2.55 6.39 -17.71
C ALA A 63 3.20 6.24 -19.10
N PRO A 64 2.53 5.61 -20.08
CA PRO A 64 3.01 5.54 -21.45
C PRO A 64 3.12 6.94 -22.07
#